data_AF-A0A378FYS2-F1
#
_entry.id   AF-A0A378FYS2-F1
#
_cell.length_a   1.000
_cell.length_b   1.000
_cell.length_c   1.000
_cell.angle_alpha   90.00
_cell.angle_beta   90.00
_cell.angle_gamma   90.00
#
_symmetry.space_group_name_H-M   'P 1'
#
loop_
_entity.id
_entity.type
_entity.pdbx_description
1 polymer ?
#
loop_
_entity_poly.entity_id
_entity_poly.type
_entity_poly.pdbx_seq_one_letter_code
_entity_poly.pdbx_strand_id
1 'polypeptide(L)'
;MVALPDIVGALSRSGFEDIASNILNMLRQRVTGDYLQTSAILDRQFEVVSAVNDINDYQGPGTGYRISAERWAEIKNIPGVVQPDTIE
;
A
#
# COMPACT_ATOMS: atom_id res chain seq x y z
N MET A 1 9.22 3.39 -30.01
CA MET A 1 8.21 3.17 -28.96
C MET A 1 8.97 2.95 -27.66
N VAL A 2 8.67 3.71 -26.60
CA VAL A 2 9.30 3.55 -25.28
C VAL A 2 8.43 2.59 -24.46
N ALA A 3 9.04 1.59 -23.84
CA ALA A 3 8.38 0.60 -22.98
C ALA A 3 8.69 0.85 -21.49
N LEU A 4 7.92 0.22 -20.61
CA LEU A 4 8.10 0.36 -19.15
C LEU A 4 9.50 -0.07 -18.66
N PRO A 5 10.15 -1.13 -19.21
CA PRO A 5 11.54 -1.43 -18.88
C PRO A 5 12.55 -0.32 -19.23
N ASP A 6 12.27 0.47 -20.28
CA ASP A 6 13.12 1.61 -20.65
C ASP A 6 13.07 2.70 -19.59
N ILE A 7 11.90 2.91 -18.98
CA ILE A 7 11.70 3.87 -17.86
C ILE A 7 12.47 3.40 -16.63
N VAL A 8 12.39 2.11 -16.28
CA VAL A 8 13.17 1.52 -15.17
C VAL A 8 14.66 1.76 -15.40
N GLY A 9 15.16 1.46 -16.61
CA GLY A 9 16.56 1.69 -16.95
C GLY A 9 16.97 3.16 -16.90
N ALA A 10 16.09 4.08 -17.32
CA ALA A 10 16.37 5.52 -17.25
C ALA A 10 16.48 6.03 -15.82
N LEU A 11 15.59 5.59 -14.92
CA LEU A 11 15.60 5.95 -13.51
C LEU A 11 16.82 5.41 -12.77
N SER A 12 17.17 4.14 -13.00
CA SER A 12 18.37 3.54 -12.42
C SER A 12 19.65 4.29 -12.85
N ARG A 13 19.78 4.59 -14.15
CA ARG A 13 20.93 5.37 -14.67
C ARG A 13 21.01 6.82 -14.17
N SER A 14 19.90 7.38 -13.70
CA SER A 14 19.84 8.73 -13.16
C SER A 14 19.93 8.78 -11.62
N GLY A 15 20.19 7.64 -10.98
CA GLY A 15 20.40 7.55 -9.53
C GLY A 15 19.12 7.36 -8.70
N PHE A 16 17.96 7.20 -9.34
CA PHE A 16 16.68 6.93 -8.68
C PHE A 16 16.43 5.42 -8.56
N GLU A 17 17.36 4.71 -7.93
CA GLU A 17 17.36 3.24 -7.86
C GLU A 17 16.15 2.69 -7.09
N ASP A 18 15.72 3.39 -6.05
CA ASP A 18 14.52 3.06 -5.27
C ASP A 18 13.25 3.13 -6.12
N ILE A 19 13.06 4.21 -6.88
CA ILE A 19 11.92 4.39 -7.77
C ILE A 19 11.97 3.40 -8.93
N ALA A 20 13.15 3.16 -9.50
CA ALA A 20 13.36 2.16 -10.55
C ALA A 20 12.92 0.77 -10.08
N SER A 21 13.36 0.37 -8.88
CA SER A 21 12.99 -0.89 -8.24
C SER A 21 11.49 -0.98 -7.98
N ASN A 22 10.87 0.10 -7.48
CA ASN A 22 9.43 0.16 -7.25
C ASN A 22 8.62 -0.06 -8.54
N ILE A 23 9.00 0.59 -9.64
CA ILE A 23 8.34 0.40 -10.94
C ILE A 23 8.56 -1.02 -11.45
N LEU A 24 9.77 -1.56 -11.31
CA LEU A 24 10.05 -2.94 -11.70
C LEU A 24 9.19 -3.94 -10.90
N ASN A 25 9.00 -3.72 -9.59
CA ASN A 25 8.15 -4.56 -8.75
C ASN A 25 6.68 -4.48 -9.15
N MET A 26 6.19 -3.31 -9.56
CA MET A 26 4.85 -3.19 -10.17
C MET A 26 4.72 -4.01 -11.45
N LEU A 27 5.75 -4.03 -12.31
CA LEU A 27 5.73 -4.83 -13.54
C LEU A 27 5.76 -6.33 -13.26
N ARG A 28 6.49 -6.76 -12.23
CA ARG A 28 6.57 -8.17 -11.81
C ARG A 28 5.20 -8.76 -11.46
N GLN A 29 4.24 -7.95 -11.01
CA GLN A 29 2.86 -8.40 -10.73
C GLN A 29 2.15 -8.94 -11.97
N ARG A 30 2.53 -8.49 -13.18
CA ARG A 30 2.00 -9.04 -14.44
C ARG A 30 2.50 -10.47 -14.72
N VAL A 31 3.60 -10.86 -14.09
CA VAL A 31 4.19 -12.19 -14.22
C VAL A 31 3.57 -13.16 -13.21
N THR A 32 3.40 -12.74 -11.96
CA THR A 32 2.80 -13.58 -10.92
C THR A 32 1.30 -13.73 -11.12
N GLY A 33 0.62 -12.64 -11.52
CA GLY A 33 -0.82 -12.62 -11.72
C GLY A 33 -1.63 -12.58 -10.42
N ASP A 34 -0.99 -12.53 -9.26
CA ASP A 34 -1.66 -12.55 -7.94
C ASP A 34 -2.61 -11.35 -7.78
N TYR A 35 -2.22 -10.18 -8.30
CA TYR A 35 -3.05 -8.97 -8.28
C TYR A 35 -4.28 -9.02 -9.21
N LEU A 36 -4.49 -10.11 -9.96
CA LEU A 36 -5.69 -10.31 -10.77
C LEU A 36 -6.86 -10.85 -9.94
N GLN A 37 -6.61 -11.27 -8.70
CA GLN A 37 -7.64 -11.74 -7.78
C GLN A 37 -8.56 -10.61 -7.35
N THR A 38 -9.77 -10.97 -6.92
CA THR A 38 -10.81 -10.02 -6.50
C THR A 38 -10.30 -9.04 -5.44
N SER A 39 -10.50 -7.74 -5.68
CA SER A 39 -10.13 -6.64 -4.79
C SER A 39 -8.64 -6.57 -4.43
N ALA A 40 -7.75 -7.13 -5.26
CA ALA A 40 -6.33 -7.09 -5.00
C ALA A 40 -5.75 -5.67 -5.02
N ILE A 41 -4.98 -5.34 -3.98
CA ILE A 41 -4.10 -4.18 -3.86
C ILE A 41 -2.71 -4.66 -3.46
N LEU A 42 -1.74 -3.75 -3.42
CA LEU A 42 -0.36 -4.04 -3.04
C LEU A 42 -0.01 -3.26 -1.77
N ASP A 43 0.70 -3.90 -0.86
CA ASP A 43 1.29 -3.21 0.29
C ASP A 43 2.61 -2.50 -0.09
N ARG A 44 3.32 -1.96 0.91
CA ARG A 44 4.58 -1.25 0.70
C ARG A 44 5.72 -2.15 0.19
N GLN A 45 5.59 -3.47 0.36
CA GLN A 45 6.55 -4.48 -0.06
C GLN A 45 6.18 -5.09 -1.42
N PHE A 46 5.09 -4.63 -2.05
CA PHE A 46 4.50 -5.19 -3.27
C PHE A 46 3.96 -6.61 -3.09
N GLU A 47 3.59 -6.98 -1.85
CA GLU A 47 2.82 -8.20 -1.59
C GLU A 47 1.33 -7.93 -1.85
N VAL A 48 0.65 -8.92 -2.42
CA VAL A 48 -0.77 -8.77 -2.77
C VAL A 48 -1.65 -8.97 -1.54
N VAL A 49 -2.52 -8.00 -1.27
CA VAL A 49 -3.63 -8.09 -0.33
C VAL A 49 -4.92 -8.08 -1.13
N SER A 50 -5.69 -9.15 -1.05
CA SER A 50 -6.88 -9.38 -1.89
C SER A 50 -7.98 -10.05 -1.10
N ALA A 51 -9.17 -10.17 -1.68
CA ALA A 51 -10.27 -10.91 -1.06
C ALA A 51 -9.98 -12.42 -0.90
N VAL A 52 -8.89 -12.95 -1.47
CA VAL A 52 -8.48 -14.36 -1.31
C VAL A 52 -7.71 -14.57 0.00
N ASN A 53 -6.84 -13.64 0.39
CA ASN A 53 -5.97 -13.76 1.57
C ASN A 53 -6.31 -12.78 2.71
N ASP A 54 -7.08 -11.74 2.44
CA ASP A 54 -7.66 -10.80 3.41
C ASP A 54 -9.19 -10.84 3.28
N ILE A 55 -9.75 -11.99 3.68
CA ILE A 55 -11.17 -12.30 3.51
C ILE A 55 -11.98 -11.49 4.52
N ASN A 56 -12.97 -10.74 4.04
CA ASN A 56 -13.94 -10.11 4.93
C ASN A 56 -14.82 -11.17 5.62
N ASP A 57 -14.83 -11.19 6.95
CA ASP A 57 -15.47 -12.20 7.79
C ASP A 57 -16.57 -11.64 8.71
N TYR A 58 -17.23 -10.55 8.30
CA TYR A 58 -18.28 -9.92 9.09
C TYR A 58 -19.48 -10.86 9.35
N GLN A 59 -19.80 -11.04 10.64
CA GLN A 59 -20.93 -11.82 11.18
C GLN A 59 -21.71 -11.05 12.28
N GLY A 60 -21.52 -9.73 12.39
CA GLY A 60 -22.15 -8.89 13.40
C GLY A 60 -21.17 -8.10 14.28
N PRO A 61 -21.65 -7.40 15.33
CA PRO A 61 -20.79 -6.65 16.24
C PRO A 61 -19.70 -7.54 16.85
N GLY A 62 -18.46 -7.04 16.85
CA GLY A 62 -17.28 -7.79 17.34
C GLY A 62 -16.58 -8.69 16.31
N THR A 63 -17.11 -8.81 15.08
CA THR A 63 -16.51 -9.59 13.97
C THR A 63 -16.23 -8.70 12.76
N GLY A 64 -15.49 -9.17 11.75
CA GLY A 64 -15.12 -8.33 10.60
C GLY A 64 -13.93 -7.42 10.89
N TYR A 65 -13.54 -6.65 9.87
CA TYR A 65 -12.48 -5.64 10.00
C TYR A 65 -12.76 -4.67 11.15
N ARG A 66 -11.73 -4.43 11.97
CA ARG A 66 -11.67 -3.40 13.01
C ARG A 66 -10.39 -2.59 12.78
N ILE A 67 -10.45 -1.29 13.02
CA ILE A 67 -9.28 -0.42 12.85
C ILE A 67 -8.19 -0.87 13.83
N SER A 68 -6.99 -1.15 13.32
CA SER A 68 -5.84 -1.47 14.16
C SER A 68 -5.47 -0.28 15.05
N ALA A 69 -4.80 -0.53 16.18
CA ALA A 69 -4.37 0.54 17.09
C ALA A 69 -3.48 1.57 16.38
N GLU A 70 -2.58 1.12 15.50
CA GLU A 70 -1.70 1.97 14.70
C GLU A 70 -2.48 2.84 13.70
N ARG A 71 -3.36 2.23 12.89
CA ARG A 71 -4.18 2.99 11.93
C ARG A 71 -5.11 3.97 12.63
N TRP A 72 -5.62 3.60 13.80
CA TRP A 72 -6.42 4.51 14.62
C TRP A 72 -5.60 5.69 15.13
N ALA A 73 -4.38 5.46 15.58
CA ALA A 73 -3.47 6.52 15.99
C ALA A 73 -3.15 7.47 14.82
N GLU A 74 -2.90 6.92 13.63
CA GLU A 74 -2.70 7.71 12.40
C GLU A 74 -3.92 8.59 12.08
N ILE A 75 -5.13 8.02 12.13
CA ILE A 75 -6.39 8.75 11.87
C ILE A 75 -6.60 9.89 12.87
N LYS A 76 -6.28 9.66 14.15
CA LYS A 76 -6.38 10.70 15.20
C LYS A 76 -5.36 11.82 15.02
N ASN A 77 -4.22 11.55 14.39
CA ASN A 77 -3.10 12.48 14.28
C ASN A 77 -3.29 13.50 13.13
N ILE A 78 -4.38 14.26 13.21
CA ILE A 78 -4.72 15.27 12.19
C ILE A 78 -3.88 16.54 12.45
N PRO A 79 -3.16 17.07 11.44
CA PRO A 79 -2.44 18.33 11.57
C PRO A 79 -3.36 19.48 11.99
N GLY A 80 -3.01 20.20 13.05
CA GLY A 80 -3.80 21.31 13.59
C GLY A 80 -4.66 20.95 14.81
N VAL A 81 -4.72 19.67 15.20
CA VAL A 81 -5.26 19.30 16.52
C VAL A 81 -4.32 19.84 17.60
N VAL A 82 -4.82 20.75 18.43
CA VAL A 82 -4.06 21.31 19.55
C VAL A 82 -4.19 20.41 20.75
N GLN A 83 -3.07 20.17 21.44
CA GLN A 83 -3.10 19.37 22.66
C GLN A 83 -3.73 20.20 23.79
N PRO A 84 -4.71 19.66 24.54
CA PRO A 84 -5.44 20.44 25.54
C PRO A 84 -4.56 21.07 26.62
N ASP A 85 -3.41 20.47 26.92
CA ASP A 85 -2.42 20.93 27.89
C ASP A 85 -1.52 22.08 27.38
N THR A 86 -1.65 22.44 26.10
CA THR A 86 -0.88 23.53 25.47
C THR A 86 -1.67 24.82 25.30
N ILE A 87 -2.92 24.86 25.76
CA ILE A 87 -3.78 26.05 25.75
C ILE A 87 -3.71 26.73 27.13
N GLU A 88 -3.29 28.00 27.16
CA GLU A 88 -3.35 28.89 28.34
C GLU A 88 -4.73 29.50 28.56
#